data_AF-B0WAB3-F1
#
_entry.id   AF-B0WAB3-F1
#
_cell.length_a   1.000
_cell.length_b   1.000
_cell.length_c   1.000
_cell.angle_alpha   90.00
_cell.angle_beta   90.00
_cell.angle_gamma   90.00
#
_symmetry.space_group_name_H-M   'P 1'
#
loop_
_entity.id
_entity.type
_entity.pdbx_description
1 polymer ?
#
loop_
_entity_poly.entity_id
_entity_poly.type
_entity_poly.pdbx_seq_one_letter_code
_entity_poly.pdbx_strand_id
1 'polypeptide(L)'
;MLPCVSLVKAQNSCVGRPDGSHVNDFTACDGFFTCVRGMAVPGRCPAGFYFHEEKQKCDFPWNVVCLLCVDTEDGGGEGSGDEPGPGQNPDGPMSFPIQGECQRYTLCINGRGFLQECGIGLQFNPVARSCDLEENVRCVPKICPNHINPNVATFVPHPQDCAKYYVCLFGDVVGDGPQRCAGDLLFNPATGWCDLPQNVDCGNKTPPPPIAECRPDEVHYIPSMDSCSKHYICFQGTKIGPVQCATGLIFDIVTMTCQIESDRTECILDGGSMLMDQFVF
;
A
#
# COMPACT_ATOMS: atom_id res chain seq x y z
N MET A 1 26.90 -10.57 35.52
CA MET A 1 25.52 -10.97 35.79
C MET A 1 24.64 -10.20 34.83
N LEU A 2 24.10 -10.87 33.80
CA LEU A 2 23.08 -10.27 32.93
C LEU A 2 21.71 -10.41 33.62
N PRO A 3 20.84 -9.39 33.56
CA PRO A 3 19.53 -9.49 34.17
C PRO A 3 18.68 -10.51 33.42
N CYS A 4 17.95 -11.34 34.18
CA CYS A 4 16.89 -12.20 33.67
C CYS A 4 15.82 -11.30 33.05
N VAL A 5 15.76 -11.24 31.71
CA VAL A 5 14.57 -10.73 31.03
C VAL A 5 13.44 -11.68 31.40
N SER A 6 12.43 -11.13 32.07
CA SER A 6 11.24 -11.86 32.49
C SER A 6 10.61 -12.49 31.25
N LEU A 7 10.67 -13.83 31.17
CA LEU A 7 9.90 -14.64 30.23
C LEU A 7 8.42 -14.52 30.61
N VAL A 8 7.81 -13.37 30.30
CA VAL A 8 6.37 -13.35 30.07
C VAL A 8 6.15 -14.34 28.95
N LYS A 9 5.37 -15.37 29.25
CA LYS A 9 5.22 -16.60 28.48
C LYS A 9 4.51 -16.27 27.16
N ALA A 10 5.24 -15.71 26.18
CA ALA A 10 4.85 -15.77 24.79
C ALA A 10 4.69 -17.26 24.48
N GLN A 11 3.45 -17.69 24.34
CA GLN A 11 3.16 -19.08 24.03
C GLN A 11 3.91 -19.38 22.73
N ASN A 12 4.85 -20.32 22.78
CA ASN A 12 5.76 -20.57 21.68
C ASN A 12 4.99 -20.88 20.38
N SER A 13 4.98 -19.93 19.44
CA SER A 13 4.21 -19.98 18.18
C SER A 13 4.58 -21.16 17.28
N CYS A 14 5.68 -21.86 17.59
CA CYS A 14 6.15 -23.04 16.88
C CYS A 14 5.59 -24.37 17.38
N VAL A 15 4.78 -24.38 18.46
CA VAL A 15 4.15 -25.63 18.93
C VAL A 15 3.21 -26.17 17.84
N GLY A 16 3.47 -27.41 17.40
CA GLY A 16 2.69 -28.07 16.35
C GLY A 16 2.99 -27.58 14.93
N ARG A 17 3.96 -26.69 14.74
CA ARG A 17 4.43 -26.24 13.43
C ARG A 17 5.52 -27.18 12.88
N PRO A 18 5.60 -27.41 11.56
CA PRO A 18 6.67 -28.21 10.96
C PRO A 18 8.06 -27.61 11.20
N ASP A 19 9.07 -28.46 11.35
CA ASP A 19 10.46 -28.02 11.38
C ASP A 19 10.84 -27.32 10.06
N GLY A 20 11.52 -26.18 10.18
CA GLY A 20 11.87 -25.32 9.06
C GLY A 20 10.77 -24.35 8.62
N SER A 21 9.56 -24.42 9.18
CA SER A 21 8.53 -23.42 8.92
C SER A 21 8.82 -22.11 9.66
N HIS A 22 8.25 -21.03 9.14
CA HIS A 22 8.37 -19.68 9.66
C HIS A 22 6.99 -19.18 10.12
N VAL A 23 6.93 -18.50 11.27
CA VAL A 23 5.69 -17.90 11.81
C VAL A 23 5.90 -16.43 12.12
N ASN A 24 4.82 -15.65 12.07
CA ASN A 24 4.87 -14.21 12.34
C ASN A 24 5.45 -13.90 13.73
N ASP A 25 6.22 -12.81 13.80
CA ASP A 25 6.43 -12.08 15.03
C ASP A 25 5.29 -11.05 15.20
N PHE A 26 4.47 -11.22 16.24
CA PHE A 26 3.34 -10.32 16.50
C PHE A 26 3.77 -9.02 17.21
N THR A 27 5.07 -8.78 17.35
CA THR A 27 5.64 -7.54 17.89
C THR A 27 6.37 -6.71 16.84
N ALA A 28 6.66 -7.28 15.66
CA ALA A 28 7.36 -6.58 14.58
C ALA A 28 7.02 -7.18 13.20
N CYS A 29 6.56 -6.36 12.24
CA CYS A 29 6.17 -6.82 10.89
C CYS A 29 7.32 -7.38 10.06
N ASP A 30 8.54 -6.90 10.29
CA ASP A 30 9.77 -7.40 9.69
C ASP A 30 10.33 -8.63 10.43
N GLY A 31 9.76 -8.98 11.58
CA GLY A 31 10.18 -10.12 12.40
C GLY A 31 9.44 -11.41 12.05
N PHE A 32 10.13 -12.53 12.23
CA PHE A 32 9.53 -13.87 12.16
C PHE A 32 10.30 -14.84 13.06
N PHE A 33 9.70 -15.99 13.34
CA PHE A 33 10.38 -17.09 14.03
C PHE A 33 10.50 -18.30 13.12
N THR A 34 11.70 -18.87 13.06
CA THR A 34 11.95 -20.17 12.43
C THR A 34 11.75 -21.27 13.45
N CYS A 35 10.89 -22.23 13.12
CA CYS A 35 10.55 -23.34 14.00
C CYS A 35 11.54 -24.48 13.83
N VAL A 36 12.27 -24.82 14.90
CA VAL A 36 13.24 -25.92 14.94
C VAL A 36 12.94 -26.80 16.14
N ARG A 37 12.45 -28.01 15.91
CA ARG A 37 12.01 -28.96 16.95
C ARG A 37 11.02 -28.35 17.92
N GLY A 38 10.08 -27.58 17.36
CA GLY A 38 9.09 -26.83 18.12
C GLY A 38 9.64 -25.62 18.88
N MET A 39 10.92 -25.24 18.76
CA MET A 39 11.48 -24.01 19.33
C MET A 39 11.45 -22.86 18.32
N ALA A 40 11.09 -21.66 18.77
CA ALA A 40 11.09 -20.45 17.97
C ALA A 40 12.48 -19.79 17.98
N VAL A 41 13.12 -19.71 16.82
CA VAL A 41 14.39 -19.00 16.62
C VAL A 41 14.09 -17.68 15.90
N PRO A 42 14.42 -16.51 16.48
CA PRO A 42 14.09 -15.22 15.86
C PRO A 42 14.86 -14.99 14.56
N GLY A 43 14.20 -14.36 13.59
CA GLY A 43 14.73 -13.90 12.32
C GLY A 43 14.09 -12.56 11.93
N ARG A 44 14.72 -11.86 10.98
CA ARG A 44 14.20 -10.60 10.44
C ARG A 44 14.33 -10.57 8.93
N CYS A 45 13.36 -9.94 8.28
CA CYS A 45 13.38 -9.63 6.87
C CYS A 45 14.42 -8.54 6.57
N PRO A 46 14.93 -8.48 5.32
CA PRO A 46 15.72 -7.34 4.87
C PRO A 46 14.95 -6.03 5.05
N ALA A 47 15.69 -4.93 5.19
CA ALA A 47 15.10 -3.61 5.35
C ALA A 47 14.09 -3.30 4.23
N GLY A 48 12.90 -2.83 4.62
CA GLY A 48 11.80 -2.52 3.68
C GLY A 48 10.89 -3.69 3.31
N PHE A 49 11.10 -4.89 3.86
CA PHE A 49 10.25 -6.06 3.62
C PHE A 49 9.62 -6.58 4.91
N TYR A 50 8.41 -7.12 4.82
CA TYR A 50 7.69 -7.74 5.93
C TYR A 50 7.50 -9.23 5.68
N PHE A 51 7.36 -9.99 6.77
CA PHE A 51 7.19 -11.44 6.66
C PHE A 51 5.76 -11.81 6.28
N HIS A 52 5.60 -12.55 5.19
CA HIS A 52 4.31 -13.09 4.73
C HIS A 52 4.20 -14.58 5.13
N GLU A 53 3.55 -14.87 6.27
CA GLU A 53 3.47 -16.24 6.82
C GLU A 53 2.89 -17.25 5.80
N GLU A 54 1.79 -16.95 5.11
CA GLU A 54 1.21 -17.91 4.15
C GLU A 54 2.14 -18.27 2.98
N LYS A 55 2.95 -17.31 2.51
CA LYS A 55 3.90 -17.50 1.42
C LYS A 55 5.30 -17.91 1.91
N GLN A 56 5.51 -17.97 3.22
CA GLN A 56 6.79 -18.31 3.86
C GLN A 56 7.98 -17.50 3.30
N LYS A 57 7.78 -16.20 3.05
CA LYS A 57 8.81 -15.32 2.49
C LYS A 57 8.68 -13.88 3.00
N CYS A 58 9.75 -13.12 2.89
CA CYS A 58 9.68 -11.67 2.99
C CYS A 58 9.06 -11.12 1.70
N ASP A 59 8.02 -10.29 1.83
CA ASP A 59 7.30 -9.65 0.74
C ASP A 59 7.21 -8.14 1.01
N PHE A 60 6.77 -7.38 0.02
CA PHE A 60 6.63 -5.94 0.18
C PHE A 60 5.54 -5.60 1.21
N PRO A 61 5.68 -4.48 1.95
CA PRO A 61 4.72 -4.07 2.97
C PRO A 61 3.26 -4.02 2.51
N TRP A 62 3.00 -3.61 1.27
CA TRP A 62 1.65 -3.55 0.69
C TRP A 62 1.07 -4.91 0.28
N ASN A 63 1.87 -5.98 0.32
CA ASN A 63 1.44 -7.35 0.10
C ASN A 63 1.25 -8.14 1.40
N VAL A 64 1.50 -7.52 2.57
CA VAL A 64 1.51 -8.19 3.88
C VAL A 64 0.55 -7.51 4.83
N VAL A 65 -0.44 -8.27 5.31
CA VAL A 65 -1.30 -7.84 6.41
C VAL A 65 -0.55 -8.06 7.72
N CYS A 66 -0.08 -6.98 8.36
CA CYS A 66 0.70 -7.08 9.58
C CYS A 66 -0.20 -7.14 10.83
N LEU A 67 -0.07 -8.24 11.60
CA LEU A 67 -0.95 -8.58 12.72
C LEU A 67 -0.35 -8.24 14.09
N LEU A 68 0.01 -6.99 14.32
CA LEU A 68 0.69 -6.61 15.58
C LEU A 68 -0.23 -6.69 16.81
N CYS A 69 0.37 -7.06 17.94
CA CYS A 69 -0.22 -7.10 19.28
C CYS A 69 0.40 -6.08 20.23
N VAL A 70 0.75 -4.91 19.69
CA VAL A 70 1.35 -3.81 20.47
C VAL A 70 0.44 -2.59 20.44
N ASP A 71 0.30 -1.93 21.58
CA ASP A 71 -0.32 -0.62 21.67
C ASP A 71 0.64 0.39 21.02
N THR A 72 0.49 0.64 19.72
CA THR A 72 1.14 1.78 19.07
C THR A 72 0.36 3.04 19.46
N GLU A 73 0.56 3.52 20.69
CA GLU A 73 0.36 4.94 20.95
C GLU A 73 1.56 5.67 20.32
N ASP A 74 1.26 6.37 19.22
CA ASP A 74 2.07 7.37 18.53
C ASP A 74 3.19 6.92 17.58
N GLY A 75 3.13 7.49 16.37
CA GLY A 75 4.29 7.62 15.51
C GLY A 75 5.38 8.40 16.23
N GLY A 76 6.55 7.79 16.36
CA GLY A 76 7.79 8.48 16.73
C GLY A 76 7.86 8.95 18.18
N GLY A 77 8.29 8.07 19.07
CA GLY A 77 8.74 8.46 20.41
C GLY A 77 9.75 7.47 20.96
N GLU A 78 11.01 7.86 21.06
CA GLU A 78 11.95 7.26 22.00
C GLU A 78 11.41 7.49 23.41
N GLY A 79 10.72 6.50 23.96
CA GLY A 79 10.17 6.50 25.31
C GLY A 79 10.72 5.33 26.12
N SER A 80 11.84 5.55 26.80
CA SER A 80 12.29 4.69 27.90
C SER A 80 11.31 4.79 29.06
N GLY A 81 10.77 3.67 29.54
CA GLY A 81 9.94 3.68 30.74
C GLY A 81 9.50 2.27 31.15
N ASP A 82 10.20 1.72 32.14
CA ASP A 82 9.75 0.60 32.97
C ASP A 82 8.52 1.03 33.80
N GLU A 83 7.33 1.20 33.21
CA GLU A 83 6.07 1.22 33.97
C GLU A 83 4.88 0.68 33.14
N PRO A 84 4.00 -0.12 33.75
CA PRO A 84 2.81 -0.64 33.10
C PRO A 84 1.72 0.43 32.94
N GLY A 85 1.46 0.87 31.70
CA GLY A 85 0.36 1.78 31.37
C GLY A 85 -1.04 1.23 31.71
N PRO A 86 -2.08 2.09 31.75
CA PRO A 86 -3.43 1.70 32.17
C PRO A 86 -4.12 0.88 31.07
N GLY A 87 -3.84 -0.42 31.07
CA GLY A 87 -4.41 -1.39 30.13
C GLY A 87 -3.93 -2.83 30.38
N GLN A 88 -3.17 -3.06 31.44
CA GLN A 88 -2.66 -4.38 31.78
C GLN A 88 -3.73 -5.25 32.45
N ASN A 89 -4.61 -5.78 31.63
CA ASN A 89 -5.25 -7.06 31.92
C ASN A 89 -4.62 -8.09 30.97
N PRO A 90 -3.50 -8.74 31.35
CA PRO A 90 -2.70 -9.56 30.45
C PRO A 90 -3.38 -10.86 30.00
N ASP A 91 -4.59 -11.16 30.48
CA ASP A 91 -5.31 -12.43 30.23
C ASP A 91 -6.52 -12.29 29.29
N GLY A 92 -6.88 -11.06 28.87
CA GLY A 92 -8.03 -10.80 28.01
C GLY A 92 -7.68 -10.71 26.52
N PRO A 93 -8.59 -11.10 25.61
CA PRO A 93 -8.42 -10.79 24.19
C PRO A 93 -8.40 -9.27 23.98
N MET A 94 -7.40 -8.76 23.25
CA MET A 94 -7.28 -7.35 22.89
C MET A 94 -7.39 -7.18 21.38
N SER A 95 -7.92 -6.07 20.92
CA SER A 95 -8.12 -5.75 19.50
C SER A 95 -7.32 -4.50 19.11
N PHE A 96 -6.57 -4.60 18.02
CA PHE A 96 -5.68 -3.56 17.51
C PHE A 96 -5.99 -3.21 16.06
N PRO A 97 -5.83 -1.95 15.63
CA PRO A 97 -6.02 -1.59 14.23
C PRO A 97 -4.95 -2.22 13.34
N ILE A 98 -5.31 -2.54 12.11
CA ILE A 98 -4.34 -2.89 11.07
C ILE A 98 -4.11 -1.65 10.21
N GLN A 99 -2.85 -1.31 9.97
CA GLN A 99 -2.51 -0.14 9.18
C GLN A 99 -3.13 -0.23 7.77
N GLY A 100 -3.87 0.80 7.37
CA GLY A 100 -4.46 0.90 6.04
C GLY A 100 -5.76 0.11 5.85
N GLU A 101 -6.14 -0.72 6.82
CA GLU A 101 -7.31 -1.58 6.75
C GLU A 101 -8.41 -1.06 7.70
N CYS A 102 -9.41 -0.37 7.16
CA CYS A 102 -10.49 0.19 7.97
C CYS A 102 -11.51 -0.85 8.44
N GLN A 103 -11.67 -1.95 7.70
CA GLN A 103 -12.64 -2.99 8.03
C GLN A 103 -12.00 -4.19 8.73
N ARG A 104 -10.67 -4.25 8.80
CA ARG A 104 -9.95 -5.38 9.42
C ARG A 104 -9.14 -4.93 10.61
N TYR A 105 -9.00 -5.83 11.56
CA TYR A 105 -8.29 -5.58 12.81
C TYR A 105 -7.60 -6.85 13.29
N THR A 106 -6.62 -6.69 14.17
CA THR A 106 -5.92 -7.81 14.80
C THR A 106 -6.59 -8.11 16.13
N LEU A 107 -7.10 -9.34 16.29
CA LEU A 107 -7.46 -9.89 17.59
C LEU A 107 -6.25 -10.60 18.18
N CYS A 108 -5.80 -10.14 19.34
CA CYS A 108 -4.66 -10.68 20.06
C CYS A 108 -5.11 -11.53 21.23
N ILE A 109 -4.73 -12.81 21.21
CA ILE A 109 -5.00 -13.78 22.27
C ILE A 109 -3.65 -14.35 22.70
N ASN A 110 -3.27 -14.16 23.97
CA ASN A 110 -1.99 -14.61 24.53
C ASN A 110 -0.77 -14.14 23.71
N GLY A 111 -0.80 -12.89 23.21
CA GLY A 111 0.26 -12.31 22.38
C GLY A 111 0.33 -12.81 20.94
N ARG A 112 -0.66 -13.59 20.49
CA ARG A 112 -0.79 -14.04 19.10
C ARG A 112 -1.88 -13.27 18.38
N GLY A 113 -1.54 -12.66 17.25
CA GLY A 113 -2.45 -11.90 16.40
C GLY A 113 -3.22 -12.79 15.44
N PHE A 114 -4.51 -12.50 15.30
CA PHE A 114 -5.43 -13.14 14.36
C PHE A 114 -6.15 -12.06 13.56
N LEU A 115 -6.14 -12.19 12.23
CA LEU A 115 -6.90 -11.29 11.36
C LEU A 115 -8.39 -11.46 11.63
N GLN A 116 -9.08 -10.35 11.88
CA GLN A 116 -10.53 -10.28 12.00
C GLN A 116 -11.08 -9.20 11.06
N GLU A 117 -12.36 -9.33 10.73
CA GLU A 117 -13.08 -8.39 9.88
C GLU A 117 -14.34 -7.91 10.59
N CYS A 118 -14.62 -6.62 10.48
CA CYS A 118 -15.85 -6.02 10.95
C CYS A 118 -17.03 -6.47 10.09
N GLY A 119 -18.24 -6.45 10.67
CA GLY A 119 -19.45 -6.68 9.89
C GLY A 119 -19.62 -5.64 8.77
N ILE A 120 -20.42 -5.99 7.75
CA ILE A 120 -20.68 -5.10 6.60
C ILE A 120 -21.17 -3.73 7.09
N GLY A 121 -20.55 -2.66 6.60
CA GLY A 121 -20.89 -1.27 6.96
C GLY A 121 -20.29 -0.78 8.28
N LEU A 122 -19.44 -1.58 8.93
CA LEU A 122 -18.71 -1.19 10.13
C LEU A 122 -17.21 -1.04 9.84
N GLN A 123 -16.56 -0.17 10.60
CA GLN A 123 -15.11 0.03 10.57
C GLN A 123 -14.54 -0.17 11.97
N PHE A 124 -13.27 -0.61 12.06
CA PHE A 124 -12.62 -0.78 13.34
C PHE A 124 -12.29 0.60 13.93
N ASN A 125 -12.86 0.89 15.10
CA ASN A 125 -12.57 2.09 15.87
C ASN A 125 -11.34 1.82 16.75
N PRO A 126 -10.16 2.42 16.46
CA PRO A 126 -8.95 2.18 17.25
C PRO A 126 -9.04 2.73 18.68
N VAL A 127 -9.90 3.72 18.92
CA VAL A 127 -10.11 4.31 20.25
C VAL A 127 -11.04 3.43 21.08
N ALA A 128 -12.17 3.01 20.51
CA ALA A 128 -13.12 2.14 21.21
C ALA A 128 -12.68 0.66 21.24
N ARG A 129 -11.68 0.30 20.44
CA ARG A 129 -11.18 -1.08 20.23
C ARG A 129 -12.28 -2.05 19.77
N SER A 130 -13.23 -1.56 18.98
CA SER A 130 -14.37 -2.34 18.50
C SER A 130 -14.82 -1.86 17.12
N CYS A 131 -15.60 -2.68 16.43
CA CYS A 131 -16.27 -2.25 15.20
C CYS A 131 -17.37 -1.23 15.53
N ASP A 132 -17.40 -0.14 14.79
CA ASP A 132 -18.35 0.96 14.94
C ASP A 132 -18.78 1.46 13.55
N LEU A 133 -19.81 2.30 13.49
CA LEU A 133 -20.27 2.91 12.24
C LEU A 133 -19.19 3.84 11.69
N GLU A 134 -19.05 3.90 10.36
CA GLU A 134 -18.05 4.74 9.67
C GLU A 134 -18.06 6.21 10.12
N GLU A 135 -19.24 6.77 10.41
CA GLU A 135 -19.37 8.15 10.90
C GLU A 135 -18.72 8.40 12.29
N ASN A 136 -18.56 7.35 13.08
CA ASN A 136 -17.94 7.38 14.40
C ASN A 136 -16.43 7.03 14.34
N VAL A 137 -15.93 6.64 13.17
CA VAL A 137 -14.57 6.17 12.97
C VAL A 137 -13.81 7.12 12.06
N ARG A 138 -12.73 7.71 12.56
CA ARG A 138 -11.76 8.41 11.70
C ARG A 138 -10.72 7.42 11.18
N CYS A 139 -11.15 6.53 10.29
CA CYS A 139 -10.22 5.67 9.57
C CYS A 139 -9.83 6.34 8.26
N VAL A 140 -8.54 6.69 8.16
CA VAL A 140 -7.96 7.10 6.89
C VAL A 140 -7.22 5.89 6.34
N PRO A 141 -7.63 5.32 5.20
CA PRO A 141 -6.84 4.30 4.51
C PRO A 141 -5.41 4.83 4.30
N LYS A 142 -4.46 4.30 5.06
CA LYS A 142 -3.05 4.67 4.95
C LYS A 142 -2.42 3.88 3.81
N ILE A 143 -2.26 4.56 2.68
CA ILE A 143 -1.58 4.05 1.49
C ILE A 143 -0.07 3.89 1.74
N CYS A 144 0.50 4.78 2.55
CA CYS A 144 1.93 4.78 2.88
C CYS A 144 2.22 3.91 4.10
N PRO A 145 3.12 2.92 4.02
CA PRO A 145 3.48 2.07 5.17
C PRO A 145 4.22 2.87 6.26
N ASN A 146 3.88 2.69 7.54
CA ASN A 146 4.39 3.53 8.65
C ASN A 146 5.77 3.09 9.18
N HIS A 147 6.27 1.91 8.79
CA HIS A 147 7.57 1.39 9.28
C HIS A 147 8.67 1.45 8.22
N ILE A 148 8.49 2.28 7.20
CA ILE A 148 9.57 2.66 6.28
C ILE A 148 10.21 3.94 6.81
N ASN A 149 11.49 4.15 6.50
CA ASN A 149 12.18 5.38 6.86
C ASN A 149 11.41 6.60 6.28
N PRO A 150 10.81 7.46 7.12
CA PRO A 150 9.97 8.56 6.65
C PRO A 150 10.76 9.61 5.86
N ASN A 151 12.08 9.65 6.00
CA ASN A 151 12.95 10.59 5.30
C ASN A 151 13.40 10.11 3.91
N VAL A 152 12.96 8.91 3.49
CA VAL A 152 13.27 8.34 2.17
C VAL A 152 11.99 8.20 1.38
N ALA A 153 11.95 8.83 0.20
CA ALA A 153 10.82 8.70 -0.70
C ALA A 153 10.63 7.22 -1.07
N THR A 154 9.43 6.70 -0.79
CA THR A 154 9.07 5.32 -1.11
C THR A 154 7.93 5.30 -2.12
N PHE A 155 8.08 4.50 -3.17
CA PHE A 155 7.09 4.37 -4.24
C PHE A 155 6.24 3.13 -3.99
N VAL A 156 4.92 3.32 -3.86
CA VAL A 156 3.96 2.26 -3.51
C VAL A 156 3.02 2.00 -4.68
N PRO A 157 2.82 0.75 -5.14
CA PRO A 157 1.91 0.47 -6.26
C PRO A 157 0.47 0.80 -5.91
N HIS A 158 -0.30 1.31 -6.87
CA HIS A 158 -1.74 1.49 -6.69
C HIS A 158 -2.44 0.13 -6.51
N PRO A 159 -3.44 0.01 -5.62
CA PRO A 159 -4.06 -1.28 -5.31
C PRO A 159 -4.83 -1.88 -6.50
N GLN A 160 -5.36 -1.05 -7.40
CA GLN A 160 -6.26 -1.48 -8.48
C GLN A 160 -5.80 -1.12 -9.91
N ASP A 161 -4.73 -0.35 -10.08
CA ASP A 161 -4.29 0.12 -11.41
C ASP A 161 -2.78 -0.04 -11.51
N CYS A 162 -2.37 -0.98 -12.35
CA CYS A 162 -0.96 -1.40 -12.46
C CYS A 162 -0.03 -0.33 -13.03
N ALA A 163 -0.59 0.65 -13.76
CA ALA A 163 0.16 1.79 -14.26
C ALA A 163 0.22 2.95 -13.27
N LYS A 164 -0.41 2.83 -12.08
CA LYS A 164 -0.39 3.88 -11.08
C LYS A 164 0.44 3.50 -9.85
N TYR A 165 1.00 4.52 -9.21
CA TYR A 165 1.75 4.40 -7.96
C TYR A 165 1.60 5.67 -7.10
N TYR A 166 1.92 5.57 -5.83
CA TYR A 166 1.95 6.68 -4.89
C TYR A 166 3.39 6.97 -4.49
N VAL A 167 3.68 8.24 -4.21
CA VAL A 167 4.96 8.67 -3.64
C VAL A 167 4.73 8.97 -2.18
N CYS A 168 5.39 8.21 -1.31
CA CYS A 168 5.30 8.36 0.14
C CYS A 168 6.54 9.05 0.69
N LEU A 169 6.36 10.14 1.43
CA LEU A 169 7.42 10.84 2.15
C LEU A 169 6.84 11.36 3.48
N PHE A 170 7.62 11.30 4.55
CA PHE A 170 7.17 11.63 5.91
C PHE A 170 5.97 10.79 6.40
N GLY A 171 5.74 9.62 5.81
CA GLY A 171 4.64 8.72 6.15
C GLY A 171 3.32 9.02 5.45
N ASP A 172 3.27 10.04 4.58
CA ASP A 172 2.08 10.45 3.85
C ASP A 172 2.31 10.50 2.34
N VAL A 173 1.21 10.45 1.57
CA VAL A 173 1.25 10.60 0.11
C VAL A 173 1.62 12.05 -0.21
N VAL A 174 2.65 12.23 -1.02
CA VAL A 174 3.06 13.54 -1.55
C VAL A 174 2.36 13.80 -2.89
N GLY A 175 1.80 14.99 -3.05
CA GLY A 175 1.09 15.43 -4.25
C GLY A 175 -0.42 15.16 -4.19
N ASP A 176 -1.10 15.38 -5.32
CA ASP A 176 -2.57 15.35 -5.41
C ASP A 176 -3.16 13.94 -5.65
N GLY A 177 -2.44 12.87 -5.28
CA GLY A 177 -2.90 11.49 -5.38
C GLY A 177 -1.94 10.55 -6.15
N PRO A 178 -2.45 9.44 -6.72
CA PRO A 178 -1.60 8.48 -7.42
C PRO A 178 -1.05 9.07 -8.73
N GLN A 179 0.23 8.85 -8.96
CA GLN A 179 0.93 9.13 -10.21
C GLN A 179 0.68 8.00 -11.21
N ARG A 180 0.75 8.31 -12.51
CA ARG A 180 0.63 7.35 -13.61
C ARG A 180 1.96 7.22 -14.35
N CYS A 181 2.32 6.01 -14.71
CA CYS A 181 3.43 5.72 -15.62
C CYS A 181 3.12 6.21 -17.04
N ALA A 182 4.13 6.70 -17.75
CA ALA A 182 3.96 7.21 -19.10
C ALA A 182 3.47 6.12 -20.07
N GLY A 183 2.52 6.49 -20.95
CA GLY A 183 1.93 5.58 -21.94
C GLY A 183 1.39 4.28 -21.34
N ASP A 184 1.87 3.16 -21.88
CA ASP A 184 1.46 1.80 -21.50
C ASP A 184 2.44 1.12 -20.52
N LEU A 185 3.37 1.88 -19.93
CA LEU A 185 4.29 1.35 -18.92
C LEU A 185 3.56 1.01 -17.62
N LEU A 186 4.04 -0.02 -16.93
CA LEU A 186 3.49 -0.46 -15.65
C LEU A 186 4.47 -0.15 -14.52
N PHE A 187 3.97 0.19 -13.34
CA PHE A 187 4.84 0.44 -12.19
C PHE A 187 5.42 -0.88 -11.69
N ASN A 188 6.75 -0.99 -11.69
CA ASN A 188 7.48 -2.13 -11.19
C ASN A 188 7.83 -1.93 -9.71
N PRO A 189 7.11 -2.58 -8.76
CA PRO A 189 7.39 -2.43 -7.34
C PRO A 189 8.77 -2.95 -6.91
N ALA A 190 9.37 -3.85 -7.70
CA ALA A 190 10.68 -4.40 -7.38
C ALA A 190 11.83 -3.43 -7.66
N THR A 191 11.69 -2.59 -8.69
CA THR A 191 12.70 -1.60 -9.06
C THR A 191 12.35 -0.20 -8.56
N GLY A 192 11.06 0.07 -8.32
CA GLY A 192 10.54 1.39 -7.98
C GLY A 192 10.31 2.30 -9.20
N TRP A 193 10.36 1.76 -10.42
CA TRP A 193 10.28 2.53 -11.66
C TRP A 193 9.19 1.99 -12.59
N CYS A 194 8.76 2.80 -13.55
CA CYS A 194 7.90 2.35 -14.64
C CYS A 194 8.71 1.48 -15.63
N ASP A 195 8.17 0.32 -15.98
CA ASP A 195 8.83 -0.69 -16.80
C ASP A 195 7.84 -1.27 -17.83
N LEU A 196 8.36 -2.00 -18.81
CA LEU A 196 7.55 -2.62 -19.85
C LEU A 196 6.65 -3.72 -19.23
N PRO A 197 5.42 -3.92 -19.74
CA PRO A 197 4.46 -4.87 -19.16
C PRO A 197 5.01 -6.29 -18.95
N GLN A 198 5.89 -6.78 -19.83
CA GLN A 198 6.51 -8.11 -19.70
C GLN A 198 7.49 -8.24 -18.53
N ASN A 199 7.97 -7.12 -17.97
CA ASN A 199 8.91 -7.09 -16.86
C ASN A 199 8.21 -6.87 -15.50
N VAL A 200 6.88 -6.71 -15.50
CA VAL A 200 6.10 -6.39 -14.30
C VAL A 200 5.10 -7.49 -13.99
N ASP A 201 5.18 -8.04 -12.78
CA ASP A 201 4.13 -8.92 -12.26
C ASP A 201 2.98 -8.07 -11.71
N CYS A 202 1.90 -8.02 -12.46
CA CYS A 202 0.71 -7.26 -12.13
C CYS A 202 -0.26 -8.02 -11.19
N GLY A 203 -0.02 -9.31 -10.92
CA GLY A 203 -0.93 -10.17 -10.18
C GLY A 203 -2.34 -10.21 -10.80
N ASN A 204 -3.38 -10.10 -9.96
CA ASN A 204 -4.79 -10.05 -10.39
C ASN A 204 -5.28 -8.64 -10.74
N LYS A 205 -4.40 -7.63 -10.73
CA LYS A 205 -4.79 -6.27 -11.09
C LYS A 205 -5.02 -6.25 -12.59
N THR A 206 -6.08 -5.60 -13.04
CA THR A 206 -6.33 -5.47 -14.46
C THR A 206 -5.18 -4.65 -15.08
N PRO A 207 -4.51 -5.18 -16.12
CA PRO A 207 -3.68 -4.34 -16.97
C PRO A 207 -4.57 -3.19 -17.42
N PRO A 208 -4.14 -1.93 -17.24
CA PRO A 208 -4.93 -0.81 -17.67
C PRO A 208 -5.29 -1.01 -19.14
N PRO A 209 -6.58 -0.91 -19.53
CA PRO A 209 -6.91 -0.83 -20.94
C PRO A 209 -6.15 0.35 -21.55
N PRO A 210 -5.84 0.27 -22.86
CA PRO A 210 -5.15 1.32 -23.58
C PRO A 210 -5.69 2.69 -23.20
N ILE A 211 -4.82 3.69 -23.06
CA ILE A 211 -5.21 5.02 -22.55
C ILE A 211 -6.35 5.69 -23.34
N ALA A 212 -6.65 5.19 -24.54
CA ALA A 212 -7.71 5.65 -25.43
C ALA A 212 -9.07 4.93 -25.27
N GLU A 213 -9.20 4.02 -24.30
CA GLU A 213 -10.42 3.22 -24.08
C GLU A 213 -11.13 3.57 -22.76
N CYS A 214 -12.46 3.56 -22.81
CA CYS A 214 -13.29 3.86 -21.64
C CYS A 214 -13.45 2.65 -20.72
N ARG A 215 -13.16 2.85 -19.43
CA ARG A 215 -13.41 1.89 -18.35
C ARG A 215 -14.86 1.96 -17.83
N PRO A 216 -15.42 0.85 -17.30
CA PRO A 216 -16.81 0.81 -16.83
C PRO A 216 -17.05 1.55 -15.50
N ASP A 217 -16.01 1.78 -14.69
CA ASP A 217 -16.20 1.99 -13.24
C ASP A 217 -15.88 3.40 -12.69
N GLU A 218 -15.64 4.41 -13.53
CA GLU A 218 -15.46 5.80 -13.07
C GLU A 218 -15.66 6.81 -14.22
N VAL A 219 -15.96 8.07 -13.88
CA VAL A 219 -15.83 9.18 -14.82
C VAL A 219 -14.36 9.54 -14.98
N HIS A 220 -13.83 9.43 -16.20
CA HIS A 220 -12.43 9.74 -16.50
C HIS A 220 -12.31 10.37 -17.88
N TYR A 221 -11.11 10.84 -18.22
CA TYR A 221 -10.81 11.49 -19.50
C TYR A 221 -9.80 10.66 -20.28
N ILE A 222 -9.95 10.63 -21.60
CA ILE A 222 -9.04 9.93 -22.52
C ILE A 222 -8.64 10.87 -23.67
N PRO A 223 -7.43 10.73 -24.24
CA PRO A 223 -6.98 11.59 -25.33
C PRO A 223 -7.76 11.35 -26.63
N SER A 224 -7.75 12.35 -27.52
CA SER A 224 -8.09 12.16 -28.92
C SER A 224 -6.84 11.82 -29.72
N MET A 225 -6.86 10.66 -30.38
CA MET A 225 -5.76 10.20 -31.25
C MET A 225 -5.62 11.06 -32.53
N ASP A 226 -6.62 11.88 -32.85
CA ASP A 226 -6.64 12.76 -34.01
C ASP A 226 -6.15 14.19 -33.69
N SER A 227 -6.10 14.58 -32.41
CA SER A 227 -5.71 15.94 -32.02
C SER A 227 -5.33 16.06 -30.55
N CYS A 228 -4.14 16.62 -30.29
CA CYS A 228 -3.68 16.97 -28.94
C CYS A 228 -4.54 18.03 -28.26
N SER A 229 -5.34 18.78 -29.01
CA SER A 229 -6.22 19.81 -28.45
C SER A 229 -7.61 19.27 -28.09
N LYS A 230 -7.83 17.96 -28.24
CA LYS A 230 -9.12 17.30 -27.99
C LYS A 230 -8.99 16.11 -27.05
N HIS A 231 -10.05 15.84 -26.32
CA HIS A 231 -10.17 14.68 -25.45
C HIS A 231 -11.60 14.16 -25.42
N TYR A 232 -11.85 13.07 -24.71
CA TYR A 232 -13.19 12.55 -24.48
C TYR A 232 -13.42 12.33 -22.99
N ILE A 233 -14.68 12.43 -22.60
CA ILE A 233 -15.16 12.10 -21.26
C ILE A 233 -15.72 10.69 -21.34
N CYS A 234 -15.24 9.80 -20.48
CA CYS A 234 -15.77 8.46 -20.33
C CYS A 234 -16.75 8.43 -19.16
N PHE A 235 -17.94 7.90 -19.38
CA PHE A 235 -18.97 7.71 -18.35
C PHE A 235 -19.58 6.32 -18.52
N GLN A 236 -19.46 5.45 -17.50
CA GLN A 236 -19.98 4.07 -17.52
C GLN A 236 -19.56 3.30 -18.79
N GLY A 237 -18.27 3.38 -19.16
CA GLY A 237 -17.74 2.75 -20.38
C GLY A 237 -18.11 3.44 -21.70
N THR A 238 -18.92 4.51 -21.68
CA THR A 238 -19.33 5.24 -22.88
C THR A 238 -18.42 6.44 -23.13
N LYS A 239 -17.91 6.56 -24.37
CA LYS A 239 -17.09 7.68 -24.84
C LYS A 239 -17.96 8.87 -25.27
N ILE A 240 -17.82 10.00 -24.59
CA ILE A 240 -18.56 11.25 -24.83
C ILE A 240 -17.58 12.33 -25.32
N GLY A 241 -17.79 12.89 -26.51
CA GLY A 241 -16.91 13.91 -27.11
C GLY A 241 -16.84 13.84 -28.64
N PRO A 242 -15.82 14.44 -29.28
CA PRO A 242 -14.64 15.06 -28.68
C PRO A 242 -14.92 16.41 -28.02
N VAL A 243 -14.27 16.67 -26.89
CA VAL A 243 -14.26 17.95 -26.18
C VAL A 243 -12.97 18.68 -26.54
N GLN A 244 -13.11 19.93 -26.97
CA GLN A 244 -11.99 20.81 -27.31
C GLN A 244 -11.43 21.45 -26.04
N CYS A 245 -10.12 21.34 -25.82
CA CYS A 245 -9.42 22.12 -24.80
C CYS A 245 -9.52 23.63 -25.11
N ALA A 246 -9.42 24.48 -24.09
CA ALA A 246 -9.37 25.92 -24.30
C ALA A 246 -8.20 26.30 -25.23
N THR A 247 -8.33 27.42 -25.94
CA THR A 247 -7.34 27.86 -26.94
C THR A 247 -5.93 27.91 -26.37
N GLY A 248 -4.99 27.21 -27.01
CA GLY A 248 -3.59 27.14 -26.59
C GLY A 248 -3.27 26.08 -25.53
N LEU A 249 -4.24 25.25 -25.15
CA LEU A 249 -4.02 24.09 -24.28
C LEU A 249 -4.02 22.79 -25.09
N ILE A 250 -3.19 21.85 -24.64
CA ILE A 250 -3.20 20.46 -25.11
C ILE A 250 -3.70 19.55 -23.98
N PHE A 251 -4.34 18.46 -24.34
CA PHE A 251 -4.73 17.42 -23.39
C PHE A 251 -3.49 16.59 -23.06
N ASP A 252 -2.97 16.82 -21.86
CA ASP A 252 -1.79 16.16 -21.33
C ASP A 252 -2.16 14.78 -20.79
N ILE A 253 -1.59 13.73 -21.38
CA ILE A 253 -1.88 12.34 -21.00
C ILE A 253 -1.29 11.95 -19.64
N VAL A 254 -0.32 12.72 -19.12
CA VAL A 254 0.27 12.47 -17.80
C VAL A 254 -0.72 12.89 -16.72
N THR A 255 -1.28 14.09 -16.83
CA THR A 255 -2.24 14.65 -15.87
C THR A 255 -3.69 14.33 -16.21
N MET A 256 -3.98 13.81 -17.41
CA MET A 256 -5.33 13.57 -17.97
C MET A 256 -6.21 14.84 -17.96
N THR A 257 -5.59 16.00 -18.19
CA THR A 257 -6.27 17.31 -18.22
C THR A 257 -5.71 18.22 -19.31
N CYS A 258 -6.45 19.29 -19.67
CA CYS A 258 -5.95 20.29 -20.60
C CYS A 258 -4.92 21.21 -19.91
N GLN A 259 -3.67 21.18 -20.36
CA GLN A 259 -2.54 21.93 -19.82
C GLN A 259 -1.89 22.82 -20.90
N ILE A 260 -1.12 23.82 -20.47
CA ILE A 260 -0.32 24.65 -21.37
C ILE A 260 0.83 23.77 -21.89
N GLU A 261 1.05 23.80 -23.21
CA GLU A 261 2.13 23.06 -23.85
C GLU A 261 3.51 23.47 -23.27
N SER A 262 4.25 22.48 -22.78
CA SER A 262 5.60 22.63 -22.22
C SER A 262 6.37 21.31 -22.29
N ASP A 263 7.65 21.33 -21.93
CA ASP A 263 8.52 20.14 -21.87
C ASP A 263 8.05 19.07 -20.85
N ARG A 264 7.00 19.36 -20.06
CA ARG A 264 6.43 18.45 -19.06
C ARG A 264 5.07 17.86 -19.46
N THR A 265 4.51 18.29 -20.59
CA THR A 265 3.19 17.82 -21.06
C THR A 265 3.37 16.83 -22.19
N GLU A 266 2.63 15.72 -22.17
CA GLU A 266 2.72 14.68 -23.20
C GLU A 266 1.40 14.53 -23.97
N CYS A 267 1.46 14.25 -25.26
CA CYS A 267 0.31 13.95 -26.12
C CYS A 267 0.62 12.78 -27.07
N ILE A 268 -0.40 11.97 -27.38
CA ILE A 268 -0.32 10.87 -28.34
C ILE A 268 -1.28 11.10 -29.51
N LEU A 269 -0.79 10.86 -30.73
CA LEU A 269 -1.54 10.87 -31.98
C LEU A 269 -1.34 9.55 -32.74
N ASP A 270 -2.25 9.21 -33.65
CA ASP A 270 -2.07 8.04 -34.54
C ASP A 270 -0.81 8.23 -35.39
N GLY A 271 0.20 7.37 -35.17
CA GLY A 271 1.51 7.44 -35.83
C GLY A 271 2.72 7.62 -34.90
N GLY A 272 2.49 7.76 -33.59
CA GLY A 272 3.55 7.83 -32.56
C GLY A 272 3.41 9.04 -31.64
N SER A 273 4.02 8.96 -30.46
CA SER A 273 4.15 10.09 -29.53
C SER A 273 5.01 11.19 -30.18
N MET A 274 4.64 12.46 -30.01
CA MET A 274 5.62 13.54 -30.15
C MET A 274 6.60 13.46 -28.97
N LEU A 275 7.56 12.53 -29.04
CA LEU A 275 8.81 12.68 -28.32
C LEU A 275 9.61 13.72 -29.09
N MET A 276 9.81 14.91 -28.53
CA MET A 276 10.96 15.69 -28.91
C MET A 276 12.19 14.99 -28.33
N ASP A 277 12.90 14.28 -29.20
CA ASP A 277 14.25 13.77 -28.95
C ASP A 277 15.16 14.87 -28.37
N GLN A 278 16.13 14.41 -27.55
CA GLN A 278 17.28 15.08 -26.91
C GLN A 278 17.05 15.40 -25.42
N PHE A 279 17.75 14.80 -24.45
CA PHE A 279 19.17 14.46 -24.42
C PHE A 279 19.47 13.17 -23.64
N VAL A 280 20.25 12.31 -24.28
CA VAL A 280 21.28 11.48 -23.63
C VAL A 280 22.35 12.43 -23.07
N PHE A 281 22.63 12.33 -21.77
CA PHE A 281 23.95 12.52 -21.18
C PHE A 281 24.16 11.48 -20.09
#